data_AF-A0A7W0PWH8-F1
#
_entry.id   AF-A0A7W0PWH8-F1
#
_cell.length_a   1.000
_cell.length_b   1.000
_cell.length_c   1.000
_cell.angle_alpha   90.00
_cell.angle_beta   90.00
_cell.angle_gamma   90.00
#
_symmetry.space_group_name_H-M   'P 1'
#
loop_
_entity.id
_entity.type
_entity.pdbx_description
1 polymer ?
#
loop_
_entity_poly.entity_id
_entity_poly.type
_entity_poly.pdbx_seq_one_letter_code
_entity_poly.pdbx_strand_id
1 'polypeptide(L)'
;MRDAWLVYLALGALLMLVCGLLAGAWARGRLGAAAGVVFIAAACVWVLDFAAISSDYRDADGFFDCGEDCTGMHFATAVGFLAPPLLIAMSALAALVVLLQRRRARLSE
;
A
#
# COMPACT_ATOMS: atom_id res chain seq x y z
N MET A 1 8.99 2.11 -22.02
CA MET A 1 9.17 2.49 -20.59
C MET A 1 9.33 4.01 -20.35
N ARG A 2 8.86 4.88 -21.24
CA ARG A 2 9.03 6.33 -21.08
C ARG A 2 8.12 6.94 -20.00
N ASP A 3 7.08 6.19 -19.59
CA ASP A 3 6.07 6.62 -18.62
C ASP A 3 6.11 5.86 -17.28
N ALA A 4 7.11 5.00 -17.07
CA ALA A 4 7.27 4.26 -15.81
C ALA A 4 7.45 5.21 -14.60
N TRP A 5 7.95 6.43 -14.84
CA TRP A 5 8.06 7.47 -13.81
C TRP A 5 6.71 7.89 -13.21
N LEU A 6 5.60 7.77 -13.96
CA LEU A 6 4.25 8.05 -13.43
C LEU A 6 3.88 7.07 -12.32
N VAL A 7 4.20 5.79 -12.49
CA VAL A 7 3.98 4.74 -11.46
C VAL A 7 4.84 5.04 -10.24
N TYR A 8 6.12 5.36 -10.42
CA TYR A 8 7.01 5.69 -9.31
C TYR A 8 6.56 6.94 -8.55
N LEU A 9 6.11 7.99 -9.25
CA LEU A 9 5.55 9.18 -8.62
C LEU A 9 4.25 8.86 -7.87
N ALA A 10 3.36 8.06 -8.44
CA ALA A 10 2.12 7.65 -7.78
C ALA A 10 2.41 6.85 -6.51
N LEU A 11 3.34 5.88 -6.57
CA LEU A 11 3.78 5.10 -5.42
C LEU A 11 4.44 5.98 -4.35
N GLY A 12 5.31 6.91 -4.75
CA GLY A 12 5.96 7.84 -3.84
C GLY A 12 4.96 8.76 -3.15
N ALA A 13 4.01 9.32 -3.90
CA ALA A 13 2.95 10.17 -3.36
C ALA A 13 2.03 9.41 -2.39
N LEU A 14 1.62 8.20 -2.76
CA LEU A 14 0.82 7.32 -1.92
C LEU A 14 1.54 6.97 -0.61
N LEU A 15 2.82 6.61 -0.70
CA LEU A 15 3.64 6.29 0.46
C LEU A 15 3.79 7.50 1.39
N MET A 16 4.10 8.68 0.86
CA MET A 16 4.18 9.91 1.64
C MET A 16 2.86 10.23 2.33
N LEU A 17 1.73 10.06 1.64
CA LEU A 17 0.40 10.28 2.19
C LEU A 17 0.09 9.31 3.33
N VAL A 18 0.36 8.01 3.15
CA VAL A 18 0.13 7.00 4.19
C VAL A 18 1.04 7.22 5.39
N CYS A 19 2.32 7.56 5.17
CA CYS A 19 3.23 7.94 6.25
C CYS A 19 2.71 9.15 7.04
N GLY A 20 2.23 10.19 6.35
CA GLY A 20 1.62 11.36 6.99
C GLY A 20 0.38 11.01 7.81
N LEU A 21 -0.49 10.15 7.29
CA LEU A 21 -1.67 9.67 8.02
C LEU A 21 -1.30 8.85 9.26
N LEU A 22 -0.33 7.93 9.15
CA LEU A 22 0.14 7.13 10.27
C LEU A 22 0.84 8.00 11.33
N ALA A 23 1.65 8.98 10.92
CA ALA A 23 2.27 9.94 11.83
C ALA A 23 1.21 10.82 12.55
N GLY A 24 0.18 11.27 11.83
CA GLY A 24 -0.94 11.98 12.43
C GLY A 24 -1.77 11.11 13.39
N ALA A 25 -1.96 9.84 13.07
CA ALA A 25 -2.64 8.88 13.94
C ALA A 25 -1.82 8.56 15.19
N TRP A 26 -0.49 8.49 15.06
CA TRP A 26 0.44 8.34 16.18
C TRP A 26 0.31 9.48 17.18
N ALA A 27 0.33 10.73 16.71
CA ALA A 27 0.17 11.91 17.56
C ALA A 27 -1.16 11.90 18.36
N ARG A 28 -2.19 11.20 17.85
CA ARG A 28 -3.50 11.07 18.49
C ARG A 28 -3.68 9.77 19.29
N GLY A 29 -2.64 8.93 19.43
CA GLY A 29 -2.72 7.63 20.10
C GLY A 29 -3.58 6.58 19.36
N ARG A 30 -3.90 6.81 18.09
CA ARG A 30 -4.77 5.96 17.26
C ARG A 30 -3.99 5.11 16.25
N LEU A 31 -2.67 4.99 16.39
CA LEU A 31 -1.81 4.31 15.41
C LEU A 31 -2.27 2.87 15.13
N GLY A 32 -2.66 2.11 16.16
CA GLY A 32 -3.10 0.72 15.98
C GLY A 32 -4.33 0.58 15.09
N ALA A 33 -5.32 1.45 15.26
CA ALA A 33 -6.51 1.46 14.42
C ALA A 33 -6.18 1.90 12.98
N ALA A 34 -5.36 2.94 12.82
CA ALA A 34 -4.95 3.42 11.51
C ALA A 34 -4.13 2.36 10.73
N ALA A 35 -3.19 1.70 11.41
CA ALA A 35 -2.41 0.61 10.84
C ALA A 35 -3.32 -0.55 10.38
N GLY A 36 -4.32 -0.92 11.20
CA GLY A 36 -5.30 -1.95 10.83
C GLY A 36 -6.12 -1.57 9.60
N VAL A 37 -6.58 -0.32 9.50
CA VAL A 37 -7.31 0.17 8.32
C VAL A 37 -6.43 0.13 7.07
N VAL A 38 -5.19 0.62 7.15
CA VAL A 38 -4.24 0.59 6.02
C VAL A 38 -3.95 -0.84 5.59
N PHE A 39 -3.76 -1.76 6.53
CA PHE A 39 -3.52 -3.18 6.24
C PHE A 39 -4.70 -3.80 5.49
N ILE A 40 -5.92 -3.63 6.00
CA ILE A 40 -7.13 -4.20 5.38
C ILE A 40 -7.35 -3.60 3.99
N ALA A 41 -7.23 -2.28 3.84
CA ALA A 41 -7.38 -1.62 2.56
C ALA A 41 -6.35 -2.11 1.53
N ALA A 42 -5.08 -2.21 1.93
CA ALA A 42 -4.02 -2.74 1.08
C ALA A 42 -4.29 -4.19 0.67
N ALA A 43 -4.65 -5.06 1.61
CA ALA A 43 -4.97 -6.45 1.33
C ALA A 43 -6.16 -6.59 0.35
N CYS A 44 -7.23 -5.80 0.54
CA CYS A 44 -8.37 -5.80 -0.39
C CYS A 44 -7.97 -5.34 -1.79
N VAL A 45 -7.20 -4.27 -1.91
CA VAL A 45 -6.69 -3.78 -3.21
C VAL A 45 -5.85 -4.86 -3.88
N TRP A 46 -4.96 -5.52 -3.15
CA TRP A 46 -4.11 -6.57 -3.70
C TRP A 46 -4.90 -7.77 -4.22
N VAL A 47 -5.91 -8.21 -3.46
CA VAL A 47 -6.79 -9.33 -3.88
C VAL A 47 -7.58 -8.96 -5.13
N LEU A 48 -8.12 -7.73 -5.19
CA LEU A 48 -8.85 -7.25 -6.36
C LEU A 48 -7.95 -7.15 -7.59
N ASP A 49 -6.73 -6.65 -7.41
CA ASP A 49 -5.73 -6.53 -8.46
C ASP A 49 -5.31 -7.91 -9.00
N PHE A 50 -5.00 -8.84 -8.09
CA PHE A 50 -4.71 -10.23 -8.44
C PHE A 50 -5.87 -10.91 -9.18
N ALA A 51 -7.11 -10.67 -8.74
CA ALA A 51 -8.30 -11.17 -9.43
C ALA A 51 -8.44 -10.56 -10.84
N ALA A 52 -8.17 -9.27 -11.01
CA ALA A 52 -8.20 -8.62 -12.32
C ALA A 52 -7.14 -9.18 -13.28
N ILE A 53 -5.89 -9.35 -12.80
CA ILE A 53 -4.79 -9.95 -13.55
C ILE A 53 -5.14 -11.39 -13.95
N SER A 54 -5.56 -12.21 -12.99
CA SER A 54 -5.84 -13.63 -13.24
C SER A 54 -7.07 -13.90 -14.13
N SER A 55 -7.99 -12.95 -14.23
CA SER A 55 -9.17 -13.04 -15.09
C SER A 55 -8.99 -12.34 -16.44
N ASP A 56 -7.80 -11.78 -16.71
CA ASP A 56 -7.53 -10.95 -17.87
C ASP A 56 -8.58 -9.82 -18.04
N TYR A 57 -8.95 -9.20 -16.92
CA TYR A 57 -9.97 -8.18 -16.92
C TYR A 57 -9.45 -6.91 -17.59
N ARG A 58 -9.89 -6.66 -18.82
CA ARG A 58 -9.48 -5.50 -19.62
C ARG A 58 -7.97 -5.41 -19.80
N ASP A 59 -7.32 -6.53 -20.14
CA ASP A 59 -5.88 -6.57 -20.42
C ASP A 59 -5.06 -6.11 -19.20
N ALA A 60 -5.45 -6.60 -18.02
CA ALA A 60 -4.89 -6.15 -16.75
C ALA A 60 -3.44 -6.60 -16.56
N ASP A 61 -3.02 -7.73 -17.13
CA ASP A 61 -1.64 -8.22 -17.12
C ASP A 61 -0.75 -7.51 -18.16
N GLY A 62 -1.36 -6.80 -19.11
CA GLY A 62 -0.68 -6.00 -20.14
C GLY A 62 0.27 -4.92 -19.60
N PHE A 63 0.30 -4.65 -18.29
CA PHE A 63 1.29 -3.74 -17.70
C PHE A 63 2.73 -4.25 -17.76
N PHE A 64 2.95 -5.56 -17.98
CA PHE A 64 4.28 -6.13 -18.12
C PHE A 64 4.87 -5.95 -19.53
N ASP A 65 4.03 -5.82 -20.56
CA ASP A 65 4.43 -5.86 -21.97
C ASP A 65 3.83 -4.75 -22.85
N CYS A 66 3.07 -3.78 -22.31
CA CYS A 66 2.44 -2.68 -23.05
C CYS A 66 3.39 -1.76 -23.85
N GLY A 67 4.72 -1.88 -23.70
CA GLY A 67 5.69 -1.17 -24.53
C GLY A 67 5.61 0.36 -24.43
N GLU A 68 5.06 1.00 -25.46
CA GLU A 68 4.78 2.45 -25.53
C GLU A 68 3.28 2.78 -25.47
N ASP A 69 2.39 1.80 -25.59
CA ASP A 69 0.93 1.97 -25.67
C ASP A 69 0.24 1.62 -24.34
N CYS A 70 0.84 2.01 -23.22
CA CYS A 70 0.29 1.72 -21.89
C CYS A 70 -0.95 2.58 -21.61
N THR A 71 -2.04 1.94 -21.22
CA THR A 71 -3.32 2.59 -20.89
C THR A 71 -3.41 2.94 -19.40
N GLY A 72 -4.41 3.75 -19.03
CA GLY A 72 -4.71 4.03 -17.63
C GLY A 72 -5.00 2.78 -16.79
N MET A 73 -5.53 1.71 -17.41
CA MET A 73 -5.75 0.42 -16.75
C MET A 73 -4.41 -0.21 -16.36
N HIS A 74 -3.45 -0.28 -17.28
CA HIS A 74 -2.12 -0.85 -17.03
C HIS A 74 -1.39 -0.13 -15.89
N PHE A 75 -1.45 1.20 -15.86
CA PHE A 75 -0.87 1.98 -14.76
C PHE A 75 -1.58 1.72 -13.42
N ALA A 76 -2.91 1.61 -13.43
CA ALA A 76 -3.68 1.33 -12.23
C ALA A 76 -3.35 -0.07 -11.68
N THR A 77 -3.27 -1.09 -12.55
CA THR A 77 -2.89 -2.45 -12.15
C THR A 77 -1.44 -2.50 -11.63
N ALA A 78 -0.50 -1.82 -12.28
CA ALA A 78 0.88 -1.76 -11.80
C ALA A 78 0.99 -1.16 -10.38
N VAL A 79 0.24 -0.09 -10.10
CA VAL A 79 0.17 0.50 -8.75
C VAL A 79 -0.57 -0.42 -7.78
N GLY A 80 -1.68 -1.01 -8.22
CA GLY A 80 -2.49 -1.97 -7.44
C GLY A 80 -1.73 -3.23 -7.05
N PHE A 81 -0.76 -3.65 -7.86
CA PHE A 81 0.11 -4.79 -7.59
C PHE A 81 1.28 -4.42 -6.67
N LEU A 82 1.94 -3.28 -6.92
CA LEU A 82 3.18 -2.88 -6.24
C LEU A 82 2.96 -2.18 -4.90
N ALA A 83 1.89 -1.39 -4.75
CA ALA A 83 1.64 -0.62 -3.54
C ALA A 83 1.28 -1.50 -2.32
N PRO A 84 0.41 -2.52 -2.44
CA PRO A 84 -0.05 -3.24 -1.26
C PRO A 84 1.03 -3.95 -0.44
N PRO A 85 2.02 -4.65 -1.02
CA PRO A 85 3.10 -5.25 -0.24
C PRO A 85 3.84 -4.22 0.63
N LEU A 86 4.09 -3.03 0.09
CA LEU A 86 4.72 -1.92 0.83
C LEU A 86 3.82 -1.41 1.97
N LEU A 87 2.54 -1.19 1.69
CA LEU A 87 1.58 -0.71 2.69
C LEU A 87 1.31 -1.73 3.79
N ILE A 88 1.30 -3.01 3.46
CA ILE A 88 1.19 -4.13 4.40
C ILE A 88 2.43 -4.18 5.30
N ALA A 89 3.63 -4.06 4.75
CA ALA A 89 4.86 -4.02 5.55
C ALA A 89 4.88 -2.82 6.51
N MET A 90 4.49 -1.64 6.03
CA MET A 90 4.41 -0.41 6.84
C MET A 90 3.37 -0.51 7.97
N SER A 91 2.19 -1.06 7.68
CA SER A 91 1.16 -1.28 8.70
C SER A 91 1.57 -2.34 9.73
N ALA A 92 2.26 -3.40 9.32
CA ALA A 92 2.84 -4.39 10.22
C ALA A 92 3.91 -3.77 11.15
N LEU A 93 4.79 -2.92 10.61
CA LEU A 93 5.77 -2.16 11.41
C LEU A 93 5.07 -1.23 12.40
N ALA A 94 4.06 -0.48 11.96
CA ALA A 94 3.28 0.39 12.84
C ALA A 94 2.61 -0.39 13.98
N ALA A 95 2.03 -1.56 13.68
CA ALA A 95 1.45 -2.44 14.69
C ALA A 95 2.51 -2.96 15.68
N LEU A 96 3.69 -3.35 15.18
CA LEU A 96 4.82 -3.80 16.02
C LEU A 96 5.26 -2.69 16.99
N VAL A 97 5.36 -1.45 16.51
CA VAL A 97 5.70 -0.30 17.36
C VAL A 97 4.68 -0.14 18.49
N VAL A 98 3.38 -0.23 18.21
CA VAL A 98 2.32 -0.16 19.24
C VAL A 98 2.46 -1.31 20.25
N LEU A 99 2.74 -2.52 19.80
CA LEU A 99 2.94 -3.68 20.69
C LEU A 99 4.15 -3.49 21.60
N LEU A 100 5.27 -2.99 21.07
CA LEU A 100 6.49 -2.72 21.85
C LEU A 100 6.25 -1.63 22.90
N GLN A 101 5.55 -0.56 22.56
CA GLN A 101 5.19 0.47 23.54
C GLN A 101 4.32 -0.08 24.67
N ARG A 102 3.30 -0.87 24.33
CA ARG A 102 2.42 -1.52 25.33
C ARG A 102 3.18 -2.49 26.23
N ARG A 103 4.19 -3.20 25.71
CA ARG A 103 5.04 -4.07 26.52
C ARG A 103 5.93 -3.27 27.48
N ARG A 104 6.56 -2.19 27.01
CA ARG A 104 7.40 -1.33 27.86
C ARG A 104 6.61 -0.67 28.99
N ALA A 105 5.38 -0.22 28.72
CA ALA A 105 4.51 0.35 29.74
C ALA A 105 4.24 -0.65 30.88
N ARG A 106 3.89 -1.90 30.54
CA ARG A 106 3.64 -2.97 31.53
C ARG A 106 4.84 -3.41 32.34
N LEU A 107 6.06 -3.25 31.81
CA LEU A 107 7.29 -3.59 32.52
C LEU A 107 7.75 -2.48 33.46
N SER A 108 7.17 -1.28 33.34
CA SER A 108 7.49 -0.13 34.19
C SER A 108 6.50 0.02 35.36
N GLU A 109 5.44 -0.80 35.38
CA GLU A 109 4.48 -0.97 36.48
C GLU A 109 4.91 -2.13 37.37
#